data_AF-A0AAW7QYD2-F1
#
_entry.id   AF-A0AAW7QYD2-F1
#
_cell.length_a   1.000
_cell.length_b   1.000
_cell.length_c   1.000
_cell.angle_alpha   90.00
_cell.angle_beta   90.00
_cell.angle_gamma   90.00
#
_symmetry.space_group_name_H-M   'P 1'
#
loop_
_entity.id
_entity.type
_entity.pdbx_description
1 polymer ?
#
loop_
_entity_poly.entity_id
_entity_poly.type
_entity_poly.pdbx_seq_one_letter_code
_entity_poly.pdbx_strand_id
1 'polypeptide(L)'
;MLTLLARLLRALNSESGAWALAIAFVLGMIMGFTPLWRVHNLVILLIALLFRVNLSGFILSFVICSGLAFLLDPVFHQVGFAILSAESWQPVWQGMYDSAFWRVVQFHHTITLGSLVISLAFAPILAILSFWLVTQYRRRIQVWFNKLKIVQALKANRFWAVYSNLRG
;
A
#
# COMPACT_ATOMS: atom_id res chain seq x y z
N MET A 1 -16.62 -0.53 -4.83
CA MET A 1 -16.14 -0.74 -3.43
C MET A 1 -16.26 -2.20 -2.99
N LEU A 2 -17.45 -2.79 -2.96
CA LEU A 2 -17.65 -4.21 -2.59
C LEU A 2 -16.84 -5.19 -3.46
N THR A 3 -16.69 -4.89 -4.76
CA THR A 3 -15.88 -5.69 -5.68
C THR A 3 -14.38 -5.65 -5.37
N LEU A 4 -13.84 -4.53 -4.88
CA LEU A 4 -12.44 -4.42 -4.44
C LEU A 4 -12.19 -5.22 -3.17
N LEU A 5 -13.12 -5.14 -2.21
CA LEU A 5 -13.09 -5.96 -1.00
C LEU A 5 -13.17 -7.46 -1.35
N ALA A 6 -14.05 -7.86 -2.26
CA ALA A 6 -14.13 -9.25 -2.73
C ALA A 6 -12.84 -9.71 -3.43
N ARG A 7 -12.22 -8.85 -4.25
CA ARG A 7 -10.91 -9.14 -4.89
C ARG A 7 -9.78 -9.23 -3.87
N LEU A 8 -9.79 -8.39 -2.84
CA LEU A 8 -8.85 -8.46 -1.72
C LEU A 8 -9.02 -9.77 -0.94
N LEU A 9 -10.26 -10.14 -0.57
CA LEU A 9 -10.54 -11.39 0.11
C LEU A 9 -10.13 -12.60 -0.74
N ARG A 10 -10.34 -12.53 -2.06
CA ARG A 10 -9.84 -13.53 -3.00
C ARG A 10 -8.32 -13.58 -3.03
N ALA A 11 -7.64 -12.43 -3.02
CA ALA A 11 -6.19 -12.35 -2.97
C ALA A 11 -5.61 -12.92 -1.66
N LEU A 12 -6.23 -12.60 -0.53
CA LEU A 12 -5.88 -13.14 0.79
C LEU A 12 -5.99 -14.68 0.81
N ASN A 13 -7.00 -15.23 0.14
CA ASN A 13 -7.21 -16.68 -0.02
C ASN A 13 -6.47 -17.32 -1.20
N SER A 14 -5.83 -16.54 -2.07
CA SER A 14 -5.07 -17.04 -3.23
C SER A 14 -3.62 -17.36 -2.84
N GLU A 15 -2.94 -18.17 -3.65
CA GLU A 15 -1.51 -18.47 -3.47
C GLU A 15 -0.57 -17.30 -3.78
N SER A 16 -1.08 -16.08 -4.01
CA SER A 16 -0.23 -14.90 -4.16
C SER A 16 0.71 -14.77 -2.97
N GLY A 17 2.01 -14.53 -3.16
CA GLY A 17 2.95 -14.45 -2.04
C GLY A 17 2.50 -13.42 -0.99
N ALA A 18 2.55 -13.78 0.30
CA ALA A 18 2.16 -12.87 1.39
C ALA A 18 3.00 -11.56 1.37
N TRP A 19 4.26 -11.65 0.95
CA TRP A 19 5.13 -10.51 0.71
C TRP A 19 4.65 -9.59 -0.43
N ALA A 20 4.12 -10.14 -1.52
CA ALA A 20 3.60 -9.32 -2.62
C ALA A 20 2.39 -8.47 -2.17
N LEU A 21 1.58 -9.01 -1.25
CA LEU A 21 0.47 -8.28 -0.65
C LEU A 21 0.94 -7.26 0.41
N ALA A 22 1.95 -7.60 1.21
CA ALA A 22 2.55 -6.66 2.16
C ALA A 22 3.19 -5.46 1.46
N ILE A 23 3.94 -5.68 0.38
CA ILE A 23 4.53 -4.61 -0.45
C ILE A 23 3.43 -3.77 -1.09
N ALA A 24 2.34 -4.39 -1.57
CA ALA A 24 1.18 -3.65 -2.08
C ALA A 24 0.60 -2.68 -1.05
N PHE A 25 0.45 -3.11 0.21
CA PHE A 25 -0.02 -2.25 1.28
C PHE A 25 0.97 -1.13 1.60
N VAL A 26 2.27 -1.40 1.65
CA VAL A 26 3.28 -0.36 1.88
C VAL A 26 3.27 0.70 0.78
N LEU A 27 3.25 0.29 -0.49
CA LEU A 27 3.19 1.22 -1.62
C LEU A 27 1.88 2.04 -1.58
N GLY A 28 0.77 1.41 -1.23
CA GLY A 28 -0.52 2.09 -1.05
C GLY A 28 -0.50 3.09 0.09
N MET A 29 0.15 2.77 1.22
CA MET A 29 0.33 3.69 2.34
C MET A 29 1.15 4.91 1.95
N ILE A 30 2.31 4.73 1.30
CA ILE A 30 3.16 5.86 0.90
C ILE A 30 2.40 6.78 -0.07
N MET A 31 1.69 6.20 -1.04
CA MET A 31 0.87 6.98 -1.97
C MET A 31 -0.32 7.66 -1.29
N GLY A 32 -0.91 7.03 -0.26
CA GLY A 32 -2.07 7.55 0.44
C GLY A 32 -1.74 8.67 1.43
N PHE A 33 -0.60 8.61 2.11
CA PHE A 33 -0.17 9.64 3.06
C PHE A 33 0.40 10.88 2.39
N THR A 34 0.93 10.76 1.17
CA THR A 34 1.54 11.88 0.46
C THR A 34 0.56 12.50 -0.54
N PRO A 35 0.63 13.83 -0.80
CA PRO A 35 -0.26 14.47 -1.76
C PRO A 35 -0.19 13.83 -3.15
N LEU A 36 -1.35 13.56 -3.76
CA LEU A 36 -1.47 12.75 -4.99
C LEU A 36 -0.64 13.27 -6.18
N TRP A 37 -0.70 14.57 -6.44
CA TRP A 37 -0.12 15.19 -7.64
C TRP A 37 1.38 15.49 -7.52
N ARG A 38 2.13 14.59 -6.87
CA ARG A 38 3.58 14.72 -6.71
C ARG A 38 4.31 13.71 -7.58
N VAL A 39 5.49 14.09 -8.05
CA VAL A 39 6.31 13.28 -8.97
C VAL A 39 6.60 11.89 -8.39
N HIS A 40 6.92 11.80 -7.09
CA HIS A 40 7.21 10.51 -6.45
C HIS A 40 5.99 9.57 -6.42
N ASN A 41 4.76 10.10 -6.31
CA ASN A 41 3.55 9.29 -6.34
C ASN A 41 3.26 8.72 -7.73
N LEU A 42 3.61 9.45 -8.79
CA LEU A 42 3.56 8.91 -10.14
C LEU A 42 4.53 7.74 -10.31
N VAL A 43 5.73 7.85 -9.73
CA VAL A 43 6.73 6.76 -9.72
C VAL A 43 6.20 5.55 -8.94
N ILE A 44 5.60 5.76 -7.76
CA ILE A 44 5.01 4.67 -6.96
C ILE A 44 3.87 3.97 -7.72
N LEU A 45 3.00 4.73 -8.37
CA LEU A 45 1.93 4.18 -9.20
C LEU A 45 2.50 3.34 -10.35
N LEU A 46 3.52 3.86 -11.04
CA LEU A 46 4.20 3.15 -12.12
C LEU A 46 4.85 1.86 -11.62
N ILE A 47 5.49 1.88 -10.44
CA ILE A 47 5.99 0.67 -9.78
C ILE A 47 4.84 -0.32 -9.51
N ALA A 48 3.72 0.14 -8.93
CA ALA A 48 2.59 -0.72 -8.63
C ALA A 48 1.94 -1.36 -9.88
N LEU A 49 2.03 -0.70 -11.04
CA LEU A 49 1.49 -1.18 -12.31
C LEU A 49 2.48 -2.07 -13.10
N LEU A 50 3.78 -1.77 -13.06
CA LEU A 50 4.80 -2.54 -13.79
C LEU A 50 5.19 -3.84 -13.06
N PHE A 51 5.24 -3.81 -11.73
CA PHE A 51 5.56 -4.99 -10.94
C PHE A 51 4.31 -5.82 -10.66
N ARG A 52 4.47 -7.13 -10.47
CA ARG A 52 3.38 -8.08 -10.13
C ARG A 52 2.90 -7.91 -8.67
N VAL A 53 2.51 -6.69 -8.31
CA VAL A 53 2.02 -6.29 -6.99
C VAL A 53 0.50 -6.50 -6.94
N ASN A 54 -0.04 -6.77 -5.74
CA ASN A 54 -1.48 -6.93 -5.60
C ASN A 54 -2.21 -5.58 -5.66
N LEU A 55 -2.74 -5.23 -6.83
CA LEU A 55 -3.40 -3.94 -7.04
C LEU A 55 -4.64 -3.73 -6.13
N SER A 56 -5.34 -4.79 -5.74
CA SER A 56 -6.48 -4.66 -4.82
C SER A 56 -6.03 -4.29 -3.40
N GLY A 57 -4.93 -4.88 -2.93
CA GLY A 57 -4.30 -4.50 -1.67
C GLY A 57 -3.77 -3.07 -1.71
N PHE A 58 -3.09 -2.71 -2.79
CA PHE A 58 -2.58 -1.36 -3.01
C PHE A 58 -3.69 -0.30 -2.95
N ILE A 59 -4.77 -0.46 -3.73
CA ILE A 59 -5.89 0.48 -3.76
C ILE A 59 -6.57 0.59 -2.39
N LEU A 60 -6.75 -0.54 -1.69
CA LEU A 60 -7.35 -0.53 -0.37
C LEU A 60 -6.52 0.27 0.62
N SER A 61 -5.21 -0.02 0.70
CA SER A 61 -4.33 0.72 1.60
C SER A 61 -4.25 2.19 1.20
N PHE A 62 -4.20 2.49 -0.09
CA PHE A 62 -4.23 3.86 -0.58
C PHE A 62 -5.46 4.63 -0.07
N VAL A 63 -6.67 4.06 -0.21
CA VAL A 63 -7.91 4.72 0.23
C VAL A 63 -7.93 4.91 1.75
N ILE A 64 -7.59 3.87 2.52
CA ILE A 64 -7.59 3.93 3.98
C ILE A 64 -6.56 4.96 4.47
N CYS A 65 -5.33 4.89 3.94
CA CYS A 65 -4.25 5.81 4.31
C CYS A 65 -4.54 7.24 3.87
N SER A 66 -5.16 7.45 2.72
CA SER A 66 -5.61 8.79 2.29
C SER A 66 -6.64 9.38 3.26
N GLY A 67 -7.58 8.56 3.75
CA GLY A 67 -8.53 8.99 4.78
C GLY A 67 -7.83 9.38 6.09
N LEU A 68 -6.82 8.60 6.51
CA LEU A 68 -6.02 8.88 7.70
C LEU A 68 -5.10 10.10 7.52
N ALA A 69 -4.64 10.37 6.30
CA ALA A 69 -3.74 11.48 6.00
C ALA A 69 -4.34 12.82 6.44
N PHE A 70 -5.63 13.05 6.18
CA PHE A 70 -6.32 14.27 6.60
C PHE A 70 -6.23 14.56 8.12
N LEU A 71 -6.17 13.51 8.95
CA LEU A 71 -6.00 13.65 10.40
C LEU A 71 -4.53 13.86 10.80
N LEU A 72 -3.61 13.31 10.01
CA LEU A 72 -2.17 13.35 10.26
C LEU A 72 -1.48 14.55 9.58
N ASP A 73 -2.16 15.29 8.72
CA ASP A 73 -1.62 16.44 7.98
C ASP A 73 -0.89 17.46 8.88
N PRO A 74 -1.39 17.84 10.08
CA PRO A 74 -0.65 18.71 10.99
C PRO A 74 0.68 18.12 11.44
N VAL A 75 0.72 16.81 11.69
CA VAL A 75 1.94 16.08 12.08
C VAL A 75 2.91 16.02 10.91
N PHE A 76 2.43 15.73 9.70
CA PHE A 76 3.24 15.74 8.48
C PHE A 76 3.86 17.12 8.24
N HIS A 77 3.07 18.19 8.40
CA HIS A 77 3.56 19.55 8.28
C HIS A 77 4.66 19.85 9.31
N GLN A 78 4.44 19.54 10.58
CA GLN A 78 5.41 19.80 11.66
C GLN A 78 6.74 19.07 11.43
N VAL A 79 6.68 17.79 11.08
CA VAL A 79 7.89 16.99 10.80
C VAL A 79 8.62 17.53 9.58
N GLY A 80 7.90 17.83 8.50
CA GLY A 80 8.51 18.40 7.29
C GLY A 80 9.11 19.77 7.53
N PHE A 81 8.44 20.62 8.31
CA PHE A 81 8.95 21.93 8.70
C PHE A 81 10.24 21.79 9.52
N ALA A 82 10.26 20.95 10.55
CA ALA A 82 11.43 20.74 11.39
C ALA A 82 12.66 20.27 10.59
N ILE A 83 12.47 19.42 9.58
CA ILE A 83 13.54 18.96 8.69
C ILE A 83 14.03 20.08 7.77
N LEU A 84 13.10 20.84 7.18
CA LEU A 84 13.43 21.92 6.25
C LEU A 84 14.01 23.16 6.94
N SER A 85 13.69 23.39 8.21
CA SER A 85 14.18 24.52 9.01
C SER A 85 15.48 24.22 9.76
N ALA A 86 15.96 22.97 9.75
CA ALA A 86 17.19 22.60 10.44
C ALA A 86 18.40 23.33 9.81
N GLU A 87 19.11 24.14 10.60
CA GLU A 87 20.25 24.95 10.14
C GLU A 87 21.35 24.10 9.51
N SER A 88 21.64 22.93 10.09
CA SER A 88 22.66 22.00 9.61
C SER A 88 22.38 21.44 8.20
N TRP A 89 21.11 21.44 7.77
CA TRP A 89 20.70 20.94 6.46
C TRP A 89 20.51 22.05 5.41
N GLN A 90 20.58 23.34 5.81
CA GLN A 90 20.39 24.47 4.88
C GLN A 90 21.33 24.43 3.66
N PRO A 91 22.63 24.12 3.79
CA PRO A 91 23.52 24.04 2.62
C PRO A 91 23.07 22.97 1.62
N VAL A 92 22.55 21.84 2.10
CA VAL A 92 22.04 20.75 1.25
C VAL A 92 20.76 21.18 0.53
N TRP A 93 19.82 21.81 1.25
CA TRP A 93 18.58 22.29 0.66
C TRP A 93 18.81 23.39 -0.37
N GLN A 94 19.74 24.31 -0.13
CA GLN A 94 20.14 25.34 -1.08
C GLN A 94 20.73 24.73 -2.35
N GLY A 95 21.72 23.83 -2.21
CA GLY A 95 22.31 23.16 -3.37
C GLY A 95 21.32 22.32 -4.18
N MET A 96 20.34 21.70 -3.53
CA MET A 96 19.24 21.02 -4.22
C MET A 96 18.35 22.03 -4.95
N TYR A 97 17.99 23.15 -4.32
CA TYR A 97 17.10 24.15 -4.90
C TYR A 97 17.66 24.80 -6.18
N ASP A 98 18.98 24.90 -6.31
CA ASP A 98 19.64 25.42 -7.50
C ASP A 98 19.45 24.52 -8.74
N SER A 99 19.18 23.23 -8.53
CA SER A 99 18.87 22.28 -9.62
C SER A 99 17.42 22.36 -10.08
N ALA A 100 17.22 22.46 -11.39
CA ALA A 100 15.89 22.42 -12.00
C ALA A 100 15.12 21.12 -11.69
N PHE A 101 15.83 19.98 -11.60
CA PHE A 101 15.24 18.68 -11.28
C PHE A 101 14.56 18.71 -9.91
N TRP A 102 15.27 19.16 -8.88
CA TRP A 102 14.75 19.20 -7.51
C TRP A 102 13.63 20.23 -7.33
N ARG A 103 13.66 21.34 -8.08
CA ARG A 103 12.53 22.29 -8.11
C ARG A 103 11.25 21.65 -8.64
N VAL A 104 11.34 20.83 -9.69
CA VAL A 104 10.18 20.09 -10.25
C VAL A 104 9.64 19.06 -9.26
N VAL A 105 10.51 18.40 -8.50
CA VAL A 105 10.11 17.44 -7.45
C VAL A 105 9.40 18.15 -6.28
N GLN A 106 9.59 19.46 -6.10
CA GLN A 106 8.99 20.28 -5.05
C GLN A 106 9.25 19.75 -3.64
N PHE A 107 10.50 19.34 -3.37
CA PHE A 107 10.91 18.79 -2.07
C PHE A 107 10.72 19.77 -0.90
N HIS A 108 10.66 21.08 -1.16
CA HIS A 108 10.43 22.13 -0.18
C HIS A 108 8.99 22.15 0.39
N HIS A 109 8.10 21.32 -0.13
CA HIS A 109 6.74 21.21 0.39
C HIS A 109 6.72 20.40 1.69
N THR A 110 6.58 21.08 2.83
CA THR A 110 6.62 20.52 4.19
C THR A 110 5.75 19.27 4.36
N ILE A 111 4.47 19.34 3.98
CA ILE A 111 3.55 18.18 4.12
C ILE A 111 4.04 16.99 3.30
N THR A 112 4.58 17.22 2.09
CA THR A 112 5.03 16.13 1.21
C THR A 112 6.27 15.48 1.78
N LEU A 113 7.24 16.29 2.23
CA LEU A 113 8.48 15.77 2.81
C LEU A 113 8.20 15.04 4.13
N GLY A 114 7.43 15.65 5.04
CA GLY A 114 7.13 15.04 6.33
C GLY A 114 6.31 13.76 6.22
N SER A 115 5.28 13.74 5.37
CA SER A 115 4.51 12.52 5.09
C SER A 115 5.36 11.43 4.44
N LEU A 116 6.27 11.77 3.53
CA LEU A 116 7.19 10.81 2.91
C LEU A 116 8.15 10.20 3.95
N VAL A 117 8.75 11.03 4.81
CA VAL A 117 9.66 10.57 5.87
C VAL A 117 8.93 9.67 6.86
N ILE A 118 7.73 10.06 7.31
CA ILE A 118 6.92 9.23 8.20
C ILE A 118 6.52 7.93 7.50
N SER A 119 6.08 7.98 6.24
CA SER A 119 5.70 6.78 5.49
C SER A 119 6.88 5.81 5.35
N LEU A 120 8.08 6.32 5.07
CA LEU A 120 9.30 5.51 4.97
C LEU A 120 9.70 4.91 6.33
N ALA A 121 9.56 5.66 7.42
CA ALA A 121 9.81 5.15 8.78
C ALA A 121 8.82 4.04 9.16
N PHE A 122 7.55 4.16 8.77
CA PHE A 122 6.52 3.15 9.04
C PHE A 122 6.49 2.00 8.03
N ALA A 123 7.12 2.14 6.86
CA ALA A 123 7.15 1.11 5.82
C ALA A 123 7.62 -0.27 6.30
N PRO A 124 8.75 -0.43 7.01
CA PRO A 124 9.18 -1.75 7.48
C PRO A 124 8.21 -2.34 8.51
N ILE A 125 7.65 -1.51 9.38
CA ILE A 125 6.67 -1.92 10.40
C ILE A 125 5.41 -2.44 9.71
N LEU A 126 4.86 -1.67 8.77
CA LEU A 126 3.66 -2.07 8.03
C LEU A 126 3.91 -3.31 7.16
N ALA A 127 5.09 -3.45 6.55
CA ALA A 127 5.44 -4.63 5.76
C ALA A 127 5.40 -5.91 6.60
N ILE A 128 6.07 -5.90 7.76
CA ILE A 128 6.13 -7.05 8.67
C ILE A 128 4.75 -7.35 9.25
N LEU A 129 4.04 -6.32 9.72
CA LEU A 129 2.69 -6.46 10.27
C LEU A 129 1.74 -7.04 9.24
N SER A 130 1.76 -6.52 8.02
CA SER A 130 0.95 -7.01 6.91
C SER A 130 1.27 -8.45 6.56
N PHE A 131 2.55 -8.79 6.45
CA PHE A 131 2.99 -10.17 6.19
C PHE A 131 2.47 -11.12 7.29
N TRP A 132 2.64 -10.74 8.56
CA TRP A 132 2.17 -11.52 9.69
C TRP A 132 0.64 -11.67 9.68
N LEU A 133 -0.11 -10.59 9.49
CA LEU A 133 -1.57 -10.63 9.41
C LEU A 133 -2.06 -11.52 8.27
N VAL A 134 -1.47 -11.41 7.08
CA VAL A 134 -1.84 -12.21 5.91
C VAL A 134 -1.52 -13.69 6.12
N THR A 135 -0.36 -14.01 6.71
CA THR A 135 0.01 -15.41 6.98
C THR A 135 -0.86 -16.04 8.07
N GLN A 136 -1.18 -15.29 9.14
CA GLN A 136 -2.11 -15.75 10.18
C GLN A 136 -3.53 -15.93 9.63
N TYR A 137 -3.99 -14.98 8.81
CA TYR A 137 -5.27 -15.05 8.10
C TYR A 137 -5.34 -16.35 7.29
N ARG A 138 -4.33 -16.65 6.47
CA ARG A 138 -4.31 -17.88 5.67
C ARG A 138 -4.33 -19.14 6.53
N ARG A 139 -3.50 -19.22 7.57
CA ARG A 139 -3.45 -20.39 8.45
C ARG A 139 -4.78 -20.67 9.15
N ARG A 140 -5.47 -19.63 9.64
CA ARG A 140 -6.71 -19.80 10.44
C ARG A 140 -7.97 -19.83 9.58
N ILE A 141 -8.08 -18.91 8.63
CA ILE A 141 -9.32 -18.68 7.88
C ILE A 141 -9.43 -19.61 6.69
N GLN A 142 -8.34 -20.01 6.03
CA GLN A 142 -8.43 -20.97 4.92
C GLN A 142 -8.88 -22.36 5.42
N VAL A 143 -8.43 -22.75 6.63
CA VAL A 143 -8.88 -24.00 7.28
C VAL A 143 -10.33 -23.89 7.73
N TRP A 144 -10.74 -22.76 8.32
CA TRP A 144 -12.13 -22.56 8.74
C TRP A 144 -13.10 -22.45 7.54
N PHE A 145 -12.72 -21.75 6.48
CA PHE A 145 -13.52 -21.59 5.27
C PHE A 145 -13.70 -22.92 4.52
N ASN A 146 -12.67 -23.77 4.48
CA ASN A 146 -12.78 -25.13 3.94
C ASN A 146 -13.64 -26.07 4.82
N LYS A 147 -13.86 -25.73 6.10
CA LYS A 147 -14.72 -26.49 7.01
C LYS A 147 -16.20 -26.08 6.95
N LEU A 148 -16.54 -24.95 6.31
CA LEU A 148 -17.94 -24.53 6.18
C LEU A 148 -18.71 -25.49 5.27
N LYS A 149 -19.78 -26.09 5.79
CA LYS A 149 -20.62 -27.06 5.06
C LYS A 149 -21.20 -26.48 3.76
N ILE A 150 -21.47 -25.18 3.70
CA ILE A 150 -21.94 -24.49 2.49
C ILE A 150 -20.85 -24.47 1.41
N VAL A 151 -19.59 -24.26 1.81
CA VAL A 151 -18.44 -24.27 0.88
C VAL A 151 -18.15 -25.69 0.41
N GLN A 152 -18.29 -26.69 1.29
CA GLN A 152 -18.17 -28.10 0.93
C GLN A 152 -19.30 -28.54 -0.01
N ALA A 153 -20.55 -28.10 0.24
CA ALA A 153 -21.70 -28.38 -0.61
C ALA A 153 -21.57 -27.73 -2.00
N LEU A 154 -21.04 -26.50 -2.08
CA LEU A 154 -20.72 -25.84 -3.35
C LEU A 154 -19.57 -26.52 -4.10
N LYS A 155 -18.55 -27.03 -3.40
CA LYS A 155 -17.45 -27.83 -3.99
C LYS A 155 -17.87 -29.23 -4.41
N ALA A 156 -18.83 -29.84 -3.72
CA ALA A 156 -19.32 -31.18 -4.00
C ALA A 156 -20.35 -31.24 -5.15
N ASN A 157 -20.89 -30.09 -5.58
CA ASN A 157 -21.86 -30.07 -6.67
C ASN A 157 -21.16 -30.21 -8.04
N ARG A 158 -21.66 -31.12 -8.89
CA ARG A 158 -21.06 -31.47 -10.21
C ARG A 158 -20.81 -30.26 -11.13
N PHE A 159 -21.55 -29.17 -10.91
CA PHE A 159 -21.38 -27.90 -11.62
C PHE A 159 -19.99 -27.25 -11.43
N TRP A 160 -19.37 -27.42 -10.25
CA TRP A 160 -18.01 -26.90 -10.01
C TRP A 160 -16.97 -27.79 -10.71
N ALA A 161 -17.11 -29.12 -10.71
CA ALA A 161 -16.20 -29.99 -11.47
C ALA A 161 -16.16 -29.68 -13.00
N VAL A 162 -17.32 -29.32 -13.58
CA VAL A 162 -17.42 -28.90 -14.99
C VAL A 162 -16.80 -27.52 -15.21
N TYR A 163 -17.01 -26.56 -14.29
CA TYR A 163 -16.44 -25.22 -14.40
C TYR A 163 -14.91 -25.17 -14.14
N SER A 164 -14.35 -26.08 -13.33
CA SER A 164 -12.89 -26.20 -13.15
C SER A 164 -12.19 -26.74 -14.38
N ASN A 165 -12.83 -27.64 -15.13
CA ASN A 165 -12.27 -28.23 -16.35
C ASN A 165 -12.31 -27.27 -17.56
N LEU A 166 -13.17 -26.24 -17.54
CA LEU A 166 -13.27 -25.23 -18.60
C LEU A 166 -12.28 -24.06 -18.42
N ARG A 167 -11.50 -24.05 -17.33
CA ARG A 167 -10.52 -22.99 -16.99
C ARG A 167 -9.07 -23.49 -17.05
N GLY A 168 -8.80 -24.44 -17.95
CA GLY A 168 -7.45 -24.73 -18.44
C GLY A 168 -6.93 -23.56 -19.26
#